data_AF-A0A7Z8KLI2-F1
#
_entry.id   AF-A0A7Z8KLI2-F1
#
_cell.length_a   1.000
_cell.length_b   1.000
_cell.length_c   1.000
_cell.angle_alpha   90.00
_cell.angle_beta   90.00
_cell.angle_gamma   90.00
#
_symmetry.space_group_name_H-M   'P 1'
#
loop_
_entity.id
_entity.type
_entity.pdbx_description
1 polymer ?
#
loop_
_entity_poly.entity_id
_entity_poly.type
_entity_poly.pdbx_seq_one_letter_code
_entity_poly.pdbx_strand_id
1 'polypeptide(L)'
;MKNQIRMIPFLKRFFLYLTIFFILWIPIGGRYFAASVVVVDFQNFFLFYLPLNFIPFAALVLATSLERKMTVKILIIGLIITIIFNFTIVYLQLAFFSYQEQLLYIYAIGRIAFPFLLWLVFTYDKLLITLQG
;
A
#
# COMPACT_ATOMS: atom_id res chain seq x y z
N MET A 1 14.50 -25.12 7.07
CA MET A 1 14.90 -23.92 7.85
C MET A 1 13.65 -23.10 8.16
N LYS A 2 13.32 -22.88 9.44
CA LYS A 2 12.24 -21.95 9.83
C LYS A 2 12.72 -20.51 9.54
N ASN A 3 12.18 -19.88 8.51
CA ASN A 3 12.45 -18.47 8.19
C ASN A 3 11.77 -17.56 9.24
N GLN A 4 12.45 -17.33 10.36
CA GLN A 4 12.06 -16.30 11.32
C GLN A 4 12.44 -14.91 10.77
N ILE A 5 11.51 -13.95 10.83
CA ILE A 5 11.73 -12.59 10.36
C ILE A 5 12.50 -11.82 11.43
N ARG A 6 13.79 -11.54 11.18
CA ARG A 6 14.57 -10.66 12.05
C ARG A 6 14.15 -9.21 11.83
N MET A 7 13.67 -8.54 12.89
CA MET A 7 13.06 -7.21 12.80
C MET A 7 14.00 -6.14 12.23
N ILE A 8 15.24 -6.04 12.70
CA ILE A 8 16.20 -5.01 12.24
C ILE A 8 16.53 -5.20 10.74
N PRO A 9 16.92 -6.39 10.26
CA PRO A 9 17.10 -6.64 8.83
C PRO A 9 15.85 -6.39 7.98
N PHE A 10 14.67 -6.75 8.50
CA PHE A 10 13.39 -6.49 7.83
C PHE A 10 13.16 -4.98 7.64
N LEU A 11 13.26 -4.19 8.70
CA LEU A 11 13.07 -2.74 8.64
C LEU A 11 14.05 -2.08 7.67
N LYS A 12 15.33 -2.48 7.68
CA LYS A 12 16.33 -1.96 6.72
C LYS A 12 15.91 -2.22 5.27
N ARG A 13 15.45 -3.44 4.96
CA ARG A 13 14.97 -3.80 3.61
C ARG A 13 13.69 -3.06 3.25
N PHE A 14 12.76 -2.94 4.19
CA PHE A 14 11.52 -2.21 4.01
C PHE A 14 11.79 -0.76 3.63
N PHE A 15 12.59 -0.03 4.42
CA PHE A 15 12.94 1.36 4.12
C PHE A 15 13.72 1.50 2.80
N LEU A 16 14.58 0.54 2.47
CA LEU A 16 15.27 0.51 1.18
C LEU A 16 14.29 0.39 0.01
N TYR A 17 13.41 -0.61 0.02
CA TYR A 17 12.42 -0.80 -1.06
C TYR A 17 11.44 0.36 -1.14
N LEU A 18 10.99 0.87 0.01
CA LEU A 18 10.11 2.03 0.09
C LEU A 18 10.77 3.23 -0.59
N THR A 19 12.03 3.51 -0.27
CA THR A 19 12.81 4.60 -0.86
C THR A 19 12.95 4.44 -2.38
N ILE A 20 13.34 3.25 -2.84
CA ILE A 20 13.49 2.95 -4.27
C ILE A 20 12.18 3.22 -5.01
N PHE A 21 11.07 2.70 -4.50
CA PHE A 21 9.77 2.89 -5.16
C PHE A 21 9.29 4.33 -5.13
N PHE A 22 9.50 5.06 -4.04
CA PHE A 22 9.18 6.49 -4.02
C PHE A 22 10.02 7.29 -5.01
N ILE A 23 11.33 7.03 -5.11
CA ILE A 23 12.19 7.70 -6.11
C ILE A 23 11.68 7.46 -7.53
N LEU A 24 11.30 6.23 -7.86
CA LEU A 24 10.75 5.89 -9.17
C LEU A 24 9.40 6.56 -9.43
N TRP A 25 8.60 6.78 -8.39
CA TRP A 25 7.27 7.39 -8.50
C TRP A 25 7.30 8.94 -8.46
N ILE A 26 8.28 9.58 -7.81
CA ILE A 26 8.38 11.04 -7.64
C ILE A 26 8.19 11.84 -8.94
N PRO A 27 8.77 11.48 -10.09
CA PRO A 27 8.57 12.23 -11.35
C PRO A 27 7.10 12.31 -11.77
N ILE A 28 6.31 11.31 -11.38
CA ILE A 28 4.89 11.16 -11.69
C ILE A 28 4.05 11.83 -10.59
N GLY A 29 4.33 11.52 -9.31
CA GLY A 29 3.60 12.03 -8.16
C GLY A 29 3.83 13.52 -7.86
N GLY A 30 5.02 14.06 -8.15
CA GLY A 30 5.39 15.44 -7.88
C GLY A 30 4.55 16.46 -8.64
N ARG A 31 4.07 16.11 -9.84
CA ARG A 31 3.14 16.95 -10.62
C ARG A 31 1.77 17.07 -9.96
N TYR A 32 1.37 16.04 -9.20
CA TYR A 32 0.09 16.03 -8.48
C TYR A 32 0.13 16.89 -7.22
N PHE A 33 1.22 16.83 -6.44
CA PHE A 33 1.36 17.69 -5.25
C PHE A 33 1.39 19.19 -5.57
N ALA A 34 1.79 19.57 -6.79
CA ALA A 34 1.78 20.95 -7.26
C ALA A 34 0.41 21.43 -7.75
N ALA A 35 -0.50 20.51 -8.11
CA ALA A 35 -1.84 20.82 -8.57
C ALA A 35 -2.81 20.79 -7.38
N SER A 36 -3.02 21.94 -6.74
CA SER A 36 -3.80 22.15 -5.51
C SER A 36 -5.28 21.76 -5.56
N VAL A 37 -5.76 21.09 -6.61
CA VAL A 37 -7.15 20.63 -6.74
C VAL A 37 -7.17 19.11 -6.92
N VAL A 38 -7.49 18.43 -5.83
CA VAL A 38 -7.60 16.97 -5.76
C VAL A 38 -8.97 16.56 -6.32
N VAL A 39 -9.12 16.59 -7.65
CA VAL A 39 -10.27 15.97 -8.31
C VAL A 39 -10.01 14.47 -8.43
N VAL A 40 -10.94 13.66 -7.94
CA VAL A 40 -10.89 12.21 -8.06
C VAL A 40 -11.33 11.84 -9.47
N ASP A 41 -10.39 11.79 -10.41
CA ASP A 41 -10.61 11.31 -11.77
C ASP A 41 -9.81 10.02 -12.05
N PHE A 42 -10.13 9.37 -13.17
CA PHE A 42 -9.49 8.12 -13.57
C PHE A 42 -7.98 8.24 -13.81
N GLN A 43 -7.47 9.41 -14.22
CA GLN A 43 -6.03 9.59 -14.44
C GLN A 43 -5.30 9.69 -13.09
N ASN A 44 -5.85 10.47 -12.17
CA ASN A 44 -5.32 10.65 -10.82
C ASN A 44 -5.39 9.35 -10.01
N PHE A 45 -6.37 8.48 -10.30
CA PHE A 45 -6.44 7.13 -9.76
C PHE A 45 -5.14 6.33 -9.99
N PHE A 46 -4.72 6.17 -11.24
CA PHE A 46 -3.56 5.34 -11.57
C PHE A 46 -2.23 6.03 -11.28
N LEU A 47 -2.16 7.35 -11.40
CA LEU A 47 -0.92 8.09 -11.22
C LEU A 47 -0.62 8.43 -9.76
N PHE A 48 -1.65 8.56 -8.93
CA PHE A 48 -1.49 9.01 -7.54
C PHE A 48 -2.04 8.02 -6.52
N TYR A 49 -3.36 7.77 -6.53
CA TYR A 49 -4.01 7.02 -5.44
C TYR A 49 -3.58 5.56 -5.35
N LEU A 50 -3.43 4.90 -6.50
CA LEU A 50 -2.99 3.51 -6.54
C LEU A 50 -1.53 3.35 -6.08
N PRO A 51 -0.54 4.10 -6.62
CA PRO A 51 0.84 4.03 -6.12
C PRO A 51 0.98 4.36 -4.64
N LEU A 52 0.27 5.38 -4.14
CA LEU A 52 0.39 5.83 -2.75
C LEU A 52 0.00 4.72 -1.75
N ASN A 53 -0.91 3.83 -2.13
CA ASN A 53 -1.34 2.69 -1.30
C ASN A 53 -0.55 1.41 -1.63
N PHE A 54 -0.22 1.18 -2.90
CA PHE A 54 0.43 -0.07 -3.31
C PHE A 54 1.94 -0.08 -3.01
N ILE A 55 2.63 1.06 -3.11
CA ILE A 55 4.08 1.15 -2.87
C ILE A 55 4.46 0.69 -1.45
N PRO A 56 3.83 1.20 -0.37
CA PRO A 56 4.14 0.73 0.97
C PRO A 56 3.88 -0.77 1.15
N PHE A 57 2.79 -1.28 0.57
CA PHE A 57 2.45 -2.71 0.60
C PHE A 57 3.52 -3.55 -0.11
N ALA A 58 3.90 -3.16 -1.33
CA ALA A 58 4.91 -3.85 -2.12
C ALA A 58 6.27 -3.86 -1.39
N ALA A 59 6.65 -2.74 -0.78
CA ALA A 59 7.86 -2.65 0.03
C ALA A 59 7.84 -3.62 1.22
N LEU A 60 6.71 -3.72 1.94
CA LEU A 60 6.54 -4.68 3.05
C LEU A 60 6.67 -6.13 2.58
N VAL A 61 6.00 -6.48 1.47
CA VAL A 61 6.01 -7.84 0.92
C VAL A 61 7.42 -8.23 0.44
N LEU A 62 8.14 -7.33 -0.21
CA LEU A 62 9.52 -7.57 -0.66
C LEU A 62 10.53 -7.62 0.49
N ALA A 63 10.31 -6.83 1.54
CA ALA A 63 11.11 -6.90 2.76
C ALA A 63 10.92 -8.24 3.49
N THR A 64 9.75 -8.85 3.33
CA THR A 64 9.44 -10.17 3.89
C THR A 64 10.18 -11.25 3.09
N SER A 65 11.00 -12.06 3.77
CA SER A 65 11.81 -13.13 3.15
C SER A 65 10.96 -14.33 2.74
N LEU A 66 10.10 -14.13 1.74
CA LEU A 66 9.18 -15.12 1.18
C LEU A 66 9.78 -15.81 -0.04
N GLU A 67 9.25 -16.97 -0.38
CA GLU A 67 9.56 -17.64 -1.65
C GLU A 67 9.07 -16.82 -2.82
N ARG A 68 9.88 -16.72 -3.90
CA ARG A 68 9.59 -15.87 -5.07
C ARG A 68 8.19 -16.08 -5.65
N LYS A 69 7.73 -17.35 -5.78
CA LYS A 69 6.39 -17.68 -6.30
C LYS A 69 5.30 -17.08 -5.40
N MET A 70 5.48 -17.15 -4.08
CA MET A 70 4.53 -16.61 -3.11
C MET A 70 4.56 -15.08 -3.08
N THR A 71 5.75 -14.47 -3.14
CA THR A 71 5.92 -13.01 -3.26
C THR A 71 5.15 -12.46 -4.45
N VAL A 72 5.34 -13.04 -5.64
CA VAL A 72 4.64 -12.60 -6.86
C VAL A 72 3.13 -12.76 -6.71
N LYS A 73 2.66 -13.90 -6.19
CA LYS A 73 1.23 -14.14 -5.96
C LYS A 73 0.63 -13.09 -5.02
N ILE A 74 1.29 -12.80 -3.90
CA ILE A 74 0.82 -11.79 -2.92
C ILE A 74 0.81 -10.39 -3.55
N LEU A 75 1.84 -10.03 -4.32
CA LEU A 75 1.88 -8.73 -5.01
C LEU A 75 0.74 -8.57 -6.01
N ILE A 76 0.44 -9.61 -6.82
CA ILE A 76 -0.66 -9.58 -7.79
C ILE A 76 -2.01 -9.46 -7.09
N ILE A 77 -2.28 -10.32 -6.10
CA ILE A 77 -3.54 -10.29 -5.36
C ILE A 77 -3.69 -8.95 -4.61
N GLY A 78 -2.63 -8.50 -3.95
CA GLY A 78 -2.63 -7.24 -3.23
C GLY A 78 -2.82 -6.03 -4.15
N LEU A 79 -2.29 -6.06 -5.38
CA LEU A 79 -2.56 -5.02 -6.39
C LEU A 79 -4.05 -4.96 -6.72
N ILE A 80 -4.68 -6.10 -6.98
CA ILE A 80 -6.12 -6.19 -7.27
C ILE A 80 -6.94 -5.65 -6.09
N ILE A 81 -6.62 -6.06 -4.86
CA ILE A 81 -7.32 -5.59 -3.65
C ILE A 81 -7.12 -4.09 -3.45
N THR A 82 -5.92 -3.56 -3.73
CA THR A 82 -5.64 -2.12 -3.66
C THR A 82 -6.44 -1.33 -4.69
N ILE A 83 -6.60 -1.87 -5.91
CA ILE A 83 -7.45 -1.28 -6.95
C ILE A 83 -8.91 -1.24 -6.48
N ILE A 84 -9.44 -2.36 -6.00
CA ILE A 84 -10.81 -2.45 -5.49
C ILE A 84 -11.03 -1.45 -4.35
N PHE A 85 -10.13 -1.43 -3.35
CA PHE A 85 -10.22 -0.51 -2.22
C PHE A 85 -10.29 0.95 -2.66
N ASN A 86 -9.39 1.38 -3.56
CA ASN A 86 -9.43 2.75 -4.05
C ASN A 86 -10.73 3.05 -4.82
N PHE A 87 -11.21 2.13 -5.68
CA PHE A 87 -12.48 2.34 -6.39
C PHE A 87 -13.67 2.43 -5.44
N THR A 88 -13.70 1.62 -4.39
CA THR A 88 -14.74 1.71 -3.34
C THR A 88 -14.74 3.09 -2.70
N ILE A 89 -13.58 3.67 -2.42
CA ILE A 89 -13.50 5.03 -1.86
C ILE A 89 -14.03 6.07 -2.85
N VAL A 90 -13.62 6.01 -4.12
CA VAL A 90 -14.14 6.90 -5.16
C VAL A 90 -15.66 6.81 -5.24
N TYR A 91 -16.19 5.58 -5.27
CA TYR A 91 -17.62 5.34 -5.30
C TYR A 91 -18.33 5.94 -4.08
N LEU A 92 -17.80 5.73 -2.87
CA LEU A 92 -18.38 6.29 -1.64
C LEU A 92 -18.37 7.83 -1.64
N GLN A 93 -17.31 8.46 -2.15
CA GLN A 93 -17.25 9.91 -2.24
C GLN A 93 -18.28 10.48 -3.23
N LEU A 94 -18.55 9.77 -4.34
CA LEU A 94 -19.59 10.16 -5.29
C LEU A 94 -21.00 9.91 -4.73
N ALA A 95 -21.22 8.79 -4.05
CA ALA A 95 -22.50 8.43 -3.44
C ALA A 95 -22.90 9.36 -2.28
N PHE A 96 -21.91 9.84 -1.52
CA PHE A 96 -22.10 10.69 -0.34
C PHE A 96 -21.40 12.04 -0.50
N PHE A 97 -21.71 12.74 -1.60
CA PHE A 97 -21.09 14.02 -1.95
C PHE A 97 -21.13 15.06 -0.80
N SER A 98 -22.24 15.12 -0.05
CA SER A 98 -22.40 16.03 1.08
C SER A 98 -21.43 15.78 2.25
N TYR A 99 -20.77 14.62 2.29
CA TYR A 99 -19.82 14.20 3.33
C TYR A 99 -18.40 13.98 2.78
N GLN A 100 -18.09 14.56 1.62
CA GLN A 100 -16.84 14.31 0.90
C GLN A 100 -15.60 14.62 1.74
N GLU A 101 -15.62 15.68 2.55
CA GLU A 101 -14.51 16.07 3.43
C GLU A 101 -14.27 15.03 4.54
N GLN A 102 -15.33 14.58 5.23
CA GLN A 102 -15.22 13.57 6.28
C GLN A 102 -14.75 12.23 5.71
N LEU A 103 -15.26 11.85 4.55
CA LEU A 103 -14.80 10.64 3.83
C LEU A 103 -13.34 10.75 3.39
N LEU A 104 -12.85 11.96 3.06
CA LEU A 104 -11.44 12.19 2.76
C LEU A 104 -10.54 11.93 3.98
N TYR A 105 -10.96 12.32 5.19
CA TYR A 105 -10.22 12.02 6.43
C TYR A 105 -10.18 10.52 6.72
N ILE A 106 -11.32 9.83 6.64
CA ILE A 106 -11.40 8.38 6.82
C ILE A 106 -10.51 7.67 5.79
N TYR A 107 -10.56 8.12 4.54
CA TYR A 107 -9.70 7.63 3.49
C TYR A 107 -8.22 7.88 3.78
N ALA A 108 -7.83 9.06 4.26
CA ALA A 108 -6.44 9.37 4.60
C ALA A 108 -5.90 8.41 5.67
N ILE A 109 -6.66 8.13 6.72
CA ILE A 109 -6.29 7.14 7.75
C ILE A 109 -6.22 5.74 7.14
N GLY A 110 -7.23 5.38 6.35
CA GLY A 110 -7.31 4.10 5.65
C GLY A 110 -6.11 3.86 4.75
N ARG A 111 -5.65 4.86 3.99
CA ARG A 111 -4.46 4.76 3.12
C ARG A 111 -3.18 4.45 3.88
N ILE A 112 -3.04 4.99 5.08
CA ILE A 112 -1.86 4.73 5.91
C ILE A 112 -1.93 3.31 6.46
N ALA A 113 -3.07 2.87 6.98
CA ALA A 113 -3.22 1.57 7.64
C ALA A 113 -3.35 0.39 6.67
N PHE A 114 -4.05 0.58 5.55
CA PHE A 114 -4.41 -0.47 4.59
C PHE A 114 -3.22 -1.29 4.08
N PRO A 115 -2.09 -0.68 3.67
CA PRO A 115 -0.94 -1.44 3.19
C PRO A 115 -0.37 -2.39 4.25
N PHE A 116 -0.37 -1.97 5.52
CA PHE A 116 0.10 -2.79 6.64
C PHE A 116 -0.89 -3.90 6.99
N LEU A 117 -2.19 -3.60 7.01
CA LEU A 117 -3.23 -4.61 7.26
C LEU A 117 -3.22 -5.68 6.16
N LEU A 118 -3.11 -5.26 4.90
CA LEU A 118 -3.06 -6.17 3.77
C LEU A 118 -1.81 -7.06 3.83
N TRP A 119 -0.65 -6.46 4.12
CA TRP A 119 0.58 -7.22 4.34
C TRP A 119 0.46 -8.20 5.51
N LEU A 120 -0.10 -7.75 6.64
CA LEU A 120 -0.29 -8.58 7.83
C LEU A 120 -1.16 -9.79 7.50
N VAL A 121 -2.30 -9.60 6.84
CA VAL A 121 -3.20 -10.70 6.42
C VAL A 121 -2.46 -11.75 5.58
N PHE A 122 -1.61 -11.33 4.64
CA PHE A 122 -0.88 -12.27 3.78
C PHE A 122 0.35 -12.91 4.41
N THR A 123 0.86 -12.35 5.51
CA THR A 123 2.12 -12.79 6.13
C THR A 123 1.95 -13.25 7.58
N TYR A 124 0.73 -13.21 8.11
CA TYR A 124 0.36 -13.50 9.50
C TYR A 124 0.94 -14.83 10.00
N ASP A 125 0.71 -15.92 9.25
CA ASP A 125 1.19 -17.26 9.62
C ASP A 125 2.72 -17.34 9.71
N LYS A 126 3.43 -16.49 8.98
CA LYS A 126 4.90 -16.43 9.00
C LYS A 126 5.43 -15.44 10.06
N LEU A 127 4.65 -14.44 10.43
CA LEU A 127 4.94 -13.49 11.49
C LEU A 127 4.78 -14.11 12.89
N LEU A 128 3.68 -14.84 13.14
CA LEU A 128 3.35 -15.40 14.45
C LEU A 128 4.37 -16.43 14.96
N ILE A 129 4.96 -17.21 14.07
CA ILE A 129 6.02 -18.19 14.40
C ILE A 129 7.28 -17.49 14.96
N THR A 130 7.40 -16.17 14.78
CA THR A 130 8.56 -15.38 15.21
C THR A 130 8.31 -14.61 16.52
N LEU A 131 7.05 -14.32 16.90
CA LEU A 131 6.73 -13.58 18.13
C LEU A 131 6.53 -14.46 19.36
N GLN A 132 6.43 -15.78 19.17
CA GLN A 132 6.30 -16.78 20.24
C GLN A 132 7.61 -17.51 20.56
N GLY A 133 8.73 -17.10 19.96
CA GLY A 133 10.04 -17.73 20.11
C GLY A 133 11.07 -16.80 20.74
#